data_AF-A0A9E3R3I6-F1
#
_entry.id   AF-A0A9E3R3I6-F1
#
_cell.length_a   1.000
_cell.length_b   1.000
_cell.length_c   1.000
_cell.angle_alpha   90.00
_cell.angle_beta   90.00
_cell.angle_gamma   90.00
#
_symmetry.space_group_name_H-M   'P 1'
#
loop_
_entity.id
_entity.type
_entity.pdbx_description
1 polymer ?
#
loop_
_entity_poly.entity_id
_entity_poly.type
_entity_poly.pdbx_seq_one_letter_code
_entity_poly.pdbx_strand_id
1 'polypeptide(L)'
;MPKTASWLPPPPPRVLAPTTLVSPVSDGALALDCHRTDVDVKLSLCSGRWRYIWQWKAEPASEACRDGFTVGTSWYPTQAAALSAEGCSTACVYRAASAALFVHCGQKDEEMQWSAGGDCPDVYVYSDGSFWTDPAGWEKAHPCP
;
A
#
# COMPACT_ATOMS: atom_id res chain seq x y z
N MET A 1 10.43 51.37 36.20
CA MET A 1 10.10 51.01 34.81
C MET A 1 9.76 49.53 34.74
N PRO A 2 8.48 49.15 34.69
CA PRO A 2 8.06 47.79 34.33
C PRO A 2 7.57 47.72 32.87
N LYS A 3 8.05 46.72 32.14
CA LYS A 3 7.62 46.37 30.78
C LYS A 3 6.15 45.92 30.80
N THR A 4 5.29 46.59 30.04
CA THR A 4 3.94 46.11 29.69
C THR A 4 4.04 44.88 28.81
N ALA A 5 3.60 43.72 29.33
CA ALA A 5 3.35 42.52 28.54
C ALA A 5 2.07 42.74 27.73
N SER A 6 2.19 42.74 26.40
CA SER A 6 1.07 42.84 25.48
C SER A 6 0.36 41.48 25.40
N TRP A 7 -0.87 41.42 25.90
CA TRP A 7 -1.74 40.25 25.74
C TRP A 7 -2.40 40.32 24.36
N LEU A 8 -1.95 39.49 23.43
CA LEU A 8 -2.68 39.22 22.19
C LEU A 8 -3.74 38.14 22.45
N PRO A 9 -4.98 38.29 21.96
CA PRO A 9 -5.99 37.24 22.05
C PRO A 9 -5.60 36.04 21.17
N PRO A 10 -6.01 34.80 21.54
CA PRO A 10 -5.73 33.62 20.73
C PRO A 10 -6.45 33.69 19.37
N PRO A 11 -5.86 33.11 18.31
CA PRO A 11 -6.48 33.08 17.00
C PRO A 11 -7.79 32.25 17.03
N PRO A 12 -8.80 32.61 16.22
CA PRO A 12 -10.02 31.83 16.12
C PRO A 12 -9.73 30.41 15.59
N PRO A 13 -10.54 29.40 15.97
CA PRO A 13 -10.37 28.05 15.47
C PRO A 13 -10.52 28.03 13.95
N ARG A 14 -9.53 27.44 13.26
CA ARG A 14 -9.62 27.16 11.83
C ARG A 14 -10.79 26.21 11.61
N VAL A 15 -11.83 26.71 10.94
CA VAL A 15 -12.86 25.88 10.33
C VAL A 15 -12.15 24.93 9.37
N LEU A 16 -12.08 23.65 9.74
CA LEU A 16 -11.67 22.58 8.83
C LEU A 16 -12.64 22.65 7.65
N ALA A 17 -12.13 23.04 6.48
CA ALA A 17 -12.83 22.87 5.23
C ALA A 17 -13.29 21.40 5.15
N PRO A 18 -14.52 21.13 4.65
CA PRO A 18 -15.00 19.77 4.55
C PRO A 18 -13.96 18.95 3.79
N THR A 19 -13.46 17.92 4.46
CA THR A 19 -12.72 16.84 3.83
C THR A 19 -13.61 16.36 2.70
N THR A 20 -13.29 16.77 1.47
CA THR A 20 -13.83 16.12 0.29
C THR A 20 -13.42 14.67 0.44
N LEU A 21 -14.36 13.85 0.88
CA LEU A 21 -14.38 12.43 0.59
C LEU A 21 -14.16 12.35 -0.91
N VAL A 22 -12.92 12.12 -1.32
CA VAL A 22 -12.62 11.72 -2.69
C VAL A 22 -13.26 10.35 -2.79
N SER A 23 -14.51 10.34 -3.23
CA SER A 23 -15.17 9.14 -3.68
C SER A 23 -14.23 8.42 -4.64
N PRO A 24 -14.13 7.08 -4.60
CA PRO A 24 -13.48 6.36 -5.69
C PRO A 24 -14.14 6.83 -6.98
N VAL A 25 -13.34 7.30 -7.94
CA VAL A 25 -13.84 7.57 -9.28
C VAL A 25 -14.19 6.20 -9.85
N SER A 26 -15.45 5.81 -9.71
CA SER A 26 -16.00 4.65 -10.41
C SER A 26 -15.85 4.92 -11.90
N ASP A 27 -15.11 4.04 -12.56
CA ASP A 27 -14.86 4.02 -14.01
C ASP A 27 -14.33 5.33 -14.60
N GLY A 28 -13.15 5.74 -14.13
CA GLY A 28 -12.17 6.34 -15.03
C GLY A 28 -11.57 5.23 -15.88
N ALA A 29 -12.33 4.71 -16.87
CA ALA A 29 -11.73 3.98 -17.96
C ALA A 29 -10.52 4.81 -18.40
N LEU A 30 -9.32 4.25 -18.25
CA LEU A 30 -8.23 4.75 -19.08
C LEU A 30 -8.78 4.83 -20.50
N ALA A 31 -8.54 5.95 -21.18
CA ALA A 31 -8.89 6.03 -22.59
C ALA A 31 -8.41 4.73 -23.27
N LEU A 32 -9.23 4.15 -24.16
CA LEU A 32 -9.03 2.81 -24.74
C LEU A 32 -7.61 2.58 -25.33
N ASP A 33 -6.85 3.65 -25.53
CA ASP A 33 -5.49 3.67 -26.08
C ASP A 33 -4.35 3.87 -25.05
N CYS A 34 -4.65 3.89 -23.74
CA CYS A 34 -3.60 4.02 -22.72
C CYS A 34 -2.99 2.66 -22.38
N HIS A 35 -1.68 2.52 -22.58
CA HIS A 35 -0.92 1.39 -22.07
C HIS A 35 -0.47 1.65 -20.63
N ARG A 36 -0.49 0.60 -19.80
CA ARG A 36 0.02 0.62 -18.42
C ARG A 36 1.30 -0.21 -18.34
N THR A 37 2.34 0.35 -17.75
CA THR A 37 3.56 -0.36 -17.38
C THR A 37 3.68 -0.34 -15.87
N ASP A 38 3.65 -1.52 -15.24
CA ASP A 38 3.90 -1.64 -13.80
C ASP A 38 5.35 -1.27 -13.50
N VAL A 39 5.55 -0.35 -12.55
CA VAL A 39 6.88 0.16 -12.19
C VAL A 39 7.31 -0.18 -10.77
N ASP A 40 6.36 -0.44 -9.89
CA ASP A 40 6.63 -0.81 -8.51
C ASP A 40 5.42 -1.53 -7.93
N VAL A 41 5.65 -2.45 -7.00
CA VAL A 41 4.60 -3.12 -6.24
C VAL A 41 4.95 -3.04 -4.77
N LYS A 42 3.96 -2.64 -3.98
CA LYS A 42 4.08 -2.51 -2.52
C LYS A 42 3.04 -3.38 -1.85
N LEU A 43 3.30 -3.74 -0.61
CA LEU A 43 2.36 -4.48 0.22
C LEU A 43 2.00 -3.63 1.45
N SER A 44 0.75 -3.65 1.87
CA SER A 44 0.30 -3.00 3.11
C SER A 44 -0.88 -3.74 3.72
N LEU A 45 -1.06 -3.59 5.04
CA LEU A 45 -2.21 -4.11 5.77
C LEU A 45 -3.35 -3.09 5.71
N CYS A 46 -4.43 -3.45 5.03
CA CYS A 46 -5.60 -2.59 4.80
C CYS A 46 -6.84 -3.21 5.42
N SER A 47 -7.44 -2.52 6.39
CA SER A 47 -8.63 -3.01 7.11
C SER A 47 -8.49 -4.46 7.62
N GLY A 48 -7.29 -4.81 8.11
CA GLY A 48 -6.98 -6.15 8.63
C GLY A 48 -6.64 -7.20 7.56
N ARG A 49 -6.51 -6.82 6.28
CA ARG A 49 -6.14 -7.73 5.19
C ARG A 49 -4.95 -7.20 4.40
N TRP A 50 -4.05 -8.08 4.02
CA TRP A 50 -2.92 -7.73 3.17
C TRP A 50 -3.38 -7.40 1.75
N ARG A 51 -2.85 -6.31 1.19
CA ARG A 51 -3.20 -5.82 -0.15
C ARG A 51 -1.96 -5.34 -0.88
N TYR A 52 -1.89 -5.72 -2.16
CA TYR A 52 -0.92 -5.17 -3.09
C TYR A 52 -1.36 -3.79 -3.57
N ILE A 53 -0.40 -2.87 -3.58
CA ILE A 53 -0.53 -1.51 -4.10
C ILE A 53 0.43 -1.42 -5.26
N TRP A 54 -0.13 -1.49 -6.46
CA TRP A 54 0.63 -1.42 -7.71
C TRP A 54 0.82 0.04 -8.08
N GLN A 55 2.03 0.40 -8.46
CA GLN A 55 2.33 1.67 -9.11
C GLN A 55 2.58 1.38 -10.58
N TRP A 56 2.01 2.20 -11.45
CA TRP A 56 2.19 2.06 -12.88
C TRP A 56 2.35 3.42 -13.55
N LYS A 57 2.99 3.40 -14.71
CA LYS A 57 3.09 4.53 -15.63
C LYS A 57 2.17 4.35 -16.82
N ALA A 58 1.56 5.45 -17.27
CA ALA A 58 0.70 5.44 -18.44
C ALA A 58 1.45 5.92 -19.67
N GLU A 59 1.21 5.27 -20.80
CA GLU A 59 1.75 5.68 -22.10
C GLU A 59 0.64 5.75 -23.16
N PRO A 60 0.61 6.81 -23.99
CA PRO A 60 1.45 8.01 -23.93
C PRO A 60 1.05 8.92 -22.75
N ALA A 61 2.03 9.52 -22.07
CA ALA A 61 1.75 10.43 -20.96
C ALA A 61 0.90 11.62 -21.41
N SER A 62 -0.32 11.72 -20.87
CA SER A 62 -1.28 12.77 -21.22
C SER A 62 -2.26 13.01 -20.07
N GLU A 63 -3.12 14.01 -20.19
CA GLU A 63 -4.19 14.21 -19.20
C GLU A 63 -5.19 13.02 -19.19
N ALA A 64 -5.37 12.37 -20.35
CA ALA A 64 -6.22 11.19 -20.49
C ALA A 64 -5.54 9.90 -20.02
N CYS A 65 -4.21 9.80 -20.12
CA CYS A 65 -3.40 8.67 -19.67
C CYS A 65 -2.41 9.14 -18.61
N ARG A 66 -2.81 9.01 -17.34
CA ARG A 66 -2.05 9.49 -16.18
C ARG A 66 -1.51 8.32 -15.37
N ASP A 67 -0.27 8.45 -14.92
CA ASP A 67 0.34 7.56 -13.93
C ASP A 67 -0.55 7.42 -12.70
N GLY A 68 -0.38 6.34 -11.96
CA GLY A 68 -1.02 6.24 -10.67
C GLY A 68 -0.79 4.92 -9.98
N PHE A 69 -1.73 4.62 -9.09
CA PHE A 69 -1.69 3.47 -8.22
C PHE A 69 -2.98 2.68 -8.35
N THR A 70 -2.90 1.36 -8.19
CA THR A 70 -4.08 0.50 -8.13
C THR A 70 -4.03 -0.40 -6.91
N VAL A 71 -5.21 -0.59 -6.30
CA VAL A 71 -5.44 -1.58 -5.24
C VAL A 71 -6.64 -2.40 -5.66
N GLY A 72 -6.43 -3.69 -5.94
CA GLY A 72 -7.43 -4.48 -6.65
C GLY A 72 -7.77 -3.85 -8.01
N THR A 73 -9.04 -3.50 -8.21
CA THR A 73 -9.54 -2.88 -9.45
C THR A 73 -9.63 -1.35 -9.40
N SER A 74 -9.41 -0.75 -8.23
CA SER A 74 -9.60 0.69 -8.00
C SER A 74 -8.32 1.47 -8.33
N TRP A 75 -8.46 2.62 -9.00
CA TRP A 75 -7.35 3.52 -9.33
C TRP A 75 -7.27 4.73 -8.41
N TYR A 76 -6.04 5.17 -8.15
CA TYR A 76 -5.72 6.31 -7.30
C TYR A 76 -4.59 7.16 -7.89
N PRO A 77 -4.67 8.50 -7.78
CA PRO A 77 -3.66 9.40 -8.33
C PRO A 77 -2.34 9.39 -7.54
N THR A 78 -2.36 8.98 -6.27
CA THR A 78 -1.17 8.94 -5.41
C THR A 78 -1.22 7.75 -4.47
N GLN A 79 -0.06 7.32 -3.97
CA GLN A 79 0.02 6.26 -2.95
C GLN A 79 -0.73 6.64 -1.68
N ALA A 80 -0.63 7.90 -1.24
CA ALA A 80 -1.33 8.38 -0.04
C ALA A 80 -2.86 8.29 -0.21
N ALA A 81 -3.38 8.61 -1.39
CA ALA A 81 -4.80 8.44 -1.70
C ALA A 81 -5.23 6.97 -1.67
N ALA A 82 -4.43 6.07 -2.28
CA ALA A 82 -4.70 4.64 -2.24
C ALA A 82 -4.73 4.09 -0.80
N LEU A 83 -3.71 4.43 -0.01
CA LEU A 83 -3.61 3.98 1.38
C LEU A 83 -4.78 4.49 2.22
N SER A 84 -5.13 5.77 2.08
CA SER A 84 -6.23 6.35 2.85
C SER A 84 -7.59 5.79 2.45
N ALA A 85 -7.85 5.60 1.14
CA ALA A 85 -9.14 5.15 0.65
C ALA A 85 -9.41 3.67 1.01
N GLU A 86 -8.38 2.83 0.98
CA GLU A 86 -8.48 1.40 1.30
C GLU A 86 -8.32 1.11 2.81
N GLY A 87 -8.08 2.13 3.63
CA GLY A 87 -7.84 1.97 5.07
C GLY A 87 -6.56 1.20 5.38
N CYS A 88 -5.52 1.44 4.60
CA CYS A 88 -4.19 0.84 4.75
C CYS A 88 -3.36 1.54 5.81
N SER A 89 -2.51 0.75 6.48
CA SER A 89 -1.47 1.29 7.34
C SER A 89 -0.48 2.13 6.55
N THR A 90 -0.30 3.38 6.97
CA THR A 90 0.77 4.25 6.46
C THR A 90 2.08 4.05 7.22
N ALA A 91 2.07 3.31 8.34
CA ALA A 91 3.25 3.08 9.17
C ALA A 91 4.18 2.03 8.55
N CYS A 92 3.60 0.97 7.98
CA CYS A 92 4.36 -0.10 7.33
C CYS A 92 3.91 -0.23 5.88
N VAL A 93 4.75 0.22 4.96
CA VAL A 93 4.58 0.03 3.52
C VAL A 93 5.75 -0.78 3.02
N TYR A 94 5.47 -2.03 2.68
CA TYR A 94 6.46 -3.05 2.42
C TYR A 94 6.87 -3.06 0.95
N ARG A 95 8.14 -3.36 0.71
CA ARG A 95 8.71 -3.61 -0.62
C ARG A 95 9.24 -5.04 -0.69
N ALA A 96 9.21 -5.63 -1.87
CA ALA A 96 9.84 -6.93 -2.09
C ALA A 96 11.33 -6.84 -1.71
N ALA A 97 11.77 -7.75 -0.84
CA ALA A 97 13.11 -7.75 -0.25
C ALA A 97 13.93 -8.94 -0.75
N SER A 98 13.36 -10.14 -0.70
CA SER A 98 13.99 -11.36 -1.18
C SER A 98 12.94 -12.35 -1.69
N ALA A 99 13.39 -13.32 -2.48
CA ALA A 99 12.58 -14.46 -2.91
C ALA A 99 13.42 -15.73 -2.75
N ALA A 100 12.77 -16.80 -2.29
CA ALA A 100 13.39 -18.08 -2.05
C ALA A 100 12.55 -19.19 -2.69
N LEU A 101 13.23 -20.13 -3.34
CA LEU A 101 12.66 -21.41 -3.75
C LEU A 101 13.16 -22.47 -2.79
N PHE A 102 12.24 -23.27 -2.26
CA PHE A 102 12.57 -24.32 -1.30
C PHE A 102 11.75 -25.58 -1.56
N VAL A 103 12.04 -26.64 -0.83
CA VAL A 103 11.30 -27.90 -0.90
C VAL A 103 10.62 -28.15 0.44
N HIS A 104 9.29 -28.25 0.41
CA HIS A 104 8.47 -28.60 1.57
C HIS A 104 7.70 -29.87 1.27
N CYS A 105 7.81 -30.87 2.15
CA CYS A 105 7.15 -32.18 1.98
C CYS A 105 7.37 -32.84 0.60
N GLY A 106 8.57 -32.67 0.02
CA GLY A 106 8.92 -33.22 -1.29
C GLY A 106 8.36 -32.45 -2.49
N GLN A 107 7.67 -31.33 -2.28
CA GLN A 107 7.19 -30.42 -3.31
C GLN A 107 8.01 -29.14 -3.34
N LYS A 108 8.20 -28.57 -4.53
CA LYS A 108 8.82 -27.25 -4.68
C LYS A 108 7.82 -26.17 -4.24
N ASP A 109 8.27 -25.25 -3.43
CA ASP A 109 7.52 -24.07 -2.99
C ASP A 109 8.33 -22.79 -3.20
N GLU A 110 7.66 -21.66 -3.10
CA GLU A 110 8.22 -20.31 -3.26
C GLU A 110 7.74 -19.41 -2.12
N GLU A 111 8.69 -18.64 -1.59
CA GLU A 111 8.45 -17.60 -0.60
C GLU A 111 8.97 -16.28 -1.14
N MET A 112 8.17 -15.21 -0.98
CA MET A 112 8.61 -13.85 -1.19
C MET A 112 8.56 -13.08 0.13
N GLN A 113 9.72 -12.57 0.56
CA GLN A 113 9.85 -11.71 1.72
C GLN A 113 9.59 -10.26 1.32
N TRP A 114 8.78 -9.59 2.11
CA TRP A 114 8.42 -8.19 2.01
C TRP A 114 8.88 -7.47 3.28
N SER A 115 9.67 -6.42 3.13
CA SER A 115 10.19 -5.64 4.26
C SER A 115 9.89 -4.16 4.13
N ALA A 116 9.56 -3.53 5.24
CA ALA A 116 9.46 -2.07 5.36
C ALA A 116 10.64 -1.48 6.17
N GLY A 117 11.47 -2.33 6.78
CA GLY A 117 12.51 -1.94 7.73
C GLY A 117 11.96 -1.34 9.03
N GLY A 118 12.85 -0.86 9.88
CA GLY A 118 12.49 -0.25 11.17
C GLY A 118 11.78 -1.24 12.10
N ASP A 119 10.71 -0.78 12.75
CA ASP A 119 9.91 -1.57 13.70
C ASP A 119 8.82 -2.42 13.02
N CYS A 120 8.78 -2.45 11.69
CA CYS A 120 7.81 -3.24 10.94
C CYS A 120 8.32 -4.68 10.79
N PRO A 121 7.62 -5.71 11.32
CA PRO A 121 8.02 -7.09 11.11
C PRO A 121 7.88 -7.44 9.63
N ASP A 122 8.81 -8.25 9.12
CA ASP A 122 8.75 -8.75 7.75
C ASP A 122 7.49 -9.58 7.50
N VAL A 123 7.09 -9.64 6.23
CA VAL A 123 5.94 -10.40 5.77
C VAL A 123 6.39 -11.36 4.68
N TYR A 124 5.97 -12.60 4.79
CA TYR A 124 6.31 -13.69 3.89
C TYR A 124 5.05 -14.09 3.14
N VAL A 125 5.15 -14.12 1.81
CA VAL A 125 4.08 -14.55 0.92
C VAL A 125 4.49 -15.86 0.29
N TYR A 126 3.71 -16.91 0.52
CA TYR A 126 3.96 -18.23 -0.04
C TYR A 126 3.20 -18.44 -1.35
N SER A 127 3.56 -19.49 -2.09
CA SER A 127 2.96 -19.81 -3.40
C SER A 127 1.45 -20.06 -3.35
N ASP A 128 0.91 -20.43 -2.17
CA ASP A 128 -0.52 -20.56 -1.89
C ASP A 128 -1.25 -19.21 -1.73
N GLY A 129 -0.52 -18.09 -1.76
CA GLY A 129 -1.04 -16.74 -1.58
C GLY A 129 -1.29 -16.36 -0.12
N SER A 130 -0.86 -17.18 0.84
CA SER A 130 -0.97 -16.88 2.27
C SER A 130 0.11 -15.88 2.72
N PHE A 131 -0.21 -15.14 3.78
CA PHE A 131 0.65 -14.09 4.33
C PHE A 131 1.00 -14.42 5.77
N TRP A 132 2.29 -14.41 6.08
CA TRP A 132 2.81 -14.77 7.40
C TRP A 132 3.84 -13.76 7.87
N THR A 133 3.89 -13.49 9.17
CA THR A 133 4.97 -12.67 9.77
C THR A 133 6.08 -13.53 10.38
N ASP A 134 5.99 -14.85 10.22
CA ASP A 134 6.92 -15.84 10.73
C ASP A 134 6.84 -17.11 9.86
N PRO A 135 7.94 -17.51 9.18
CA PRO A 135 7.99 -18.73 8.38
C PRO A 135 7.65 -20.01 9.17
N ALA A 136 8.07 -20.09 10.44
CA ALA A 136 7.77 -21.28 11.26
C ALA A 136 6.27 -21.43 11.53
N GLY A 137 5.53 -20.32 11.53
CA GLY A 137 4.07 -20.31 11.59
C GLY A 137 3.43 -20.97 10.36
N TRP A 138 3.94 -20.68 9.16
CA TRP A 138 3.48 -21.29 7.92
C TRP A 138 3.74 -22.80 7.92
N GLU A 139 4.96 -23.24 8.26
CA GLU A 139 5.32 -24.66 8.29
C GLU A 139 4.40 -25.46 9.23
N LYS A 140 4.09 -24.90 10.42
CA LYS A 140 3.19 -25.53 11.39
C LYS A 140 1.75 -25.64 10.87
N ALA A 141 1.30 -24.67 10.07
CA ALA A 141 -0.03 -24.70 9.46
C ALA A 141 -0.12 -25.65 8.26
N HIS A 142 1.03 -26.05 7.71
CA HIS A 142 1.14 -26.94 6.55
C HIS A 142 1.95 -28.20 6.91
N PRO A 143 1.46 -29.06 7.82
CA PRO A 143 2.17 -30.29 8.17
C PRO A 143 2.28 -31.22 6.95
N CYS A 144 3.39 -31.95 6.86
CA CYS A 144 3.53 -32.97 5.83
C CYS A 144 2.50 -34.09 6.02
N PRO A 145 1.89 -34.58 4.92
CA PRO A 145 1.01 -35.74 4.95
C PRO A 145 1.67 -37.01 5.50
#